data_AF-A0A9E0K9U3-F1
#
_entry.id   AF-A0A9E0K9U3-F1
#
_cell.length_a   1.000
_cell.length_b   1.000
_cell.length_c   1.000
_cell.angle_alpha   90.00
_cell.angle_beta   90.00
_cell.angle_gamma   90.00
#
_symmetry.space_group_name_H-M   'P 1'
#
loop_
_entity.id
_entity.type
_entity.pdbx_description
1 polymer ?
#
loop_
_entity_poly.entity_id
_entity_poly.type
_entity_poly.pdbx_seq_one_letter_code
_entity_poly.pdbx_strand_id
1 'polypeptide(L)' 'MRLLHTMLRVGDLDRSIAFYTDVLGMRLLRRNDYPEGRFTLAFVGYDSEDRASVIELTHNWDTA' A
#
# COMPACT_ATOMS: atom_id res chain seq x y z
N MET A 1 9.23 12.43 17.33
CA MET A 1 9.41 11.20 16.53
C MET A 1 8.04 10.67 16.15
N ARG A 2 7.81 10.26 14.90
CA ARG A 2 6.51 9.78 14.39
C ARG A 2 6.71 8.51 13.56
N LEU A 3 5.80 7.55 13.67
CA LEU A 3 5.74 6.39 12.77
C LEU A 3 5.18 6.83 11.41
N LEU A 4 5.90 6.58 10.33
CA LEU A 4 5.49 7.01 8.98
C LEU A 4 4.51 6.03 8.36
N HIS A 5 4.88 4.76 8.30
CA HIS A 5 4.02 3.70 7.78
C HIS A 5 4.36 2.35 8.40
N THR A 6 3.47 1.38 8.22
CA THR A 6 3.76 -0.04 8.41
C THR A 6 3.60 -0.74 7.07
N MET A 7 4.59 -1.55 6.69
CA MET A 7 4.59 -2.27 5.43
C MET A 7 4.09 -3.70 5.61
N LEU A 8 3.18 -4.11 4.74
CA LEU A 8 2.65 -5.46 4.64
C LEU A 8 2.89 -5.98 3.21
N ARG A 9 3.49 -7.17 3.11
CA ARG A 9 3.55 -7.88 1.84
C ARG A 9 2.21 -8.55 1.56
N VAL A 10 1.70 -8.38 0.34
CA VAL A 10 0.41 -8.90 -0.10
C VAL A 10 0.55 -9.75 -1.36
N GLY A 11 -0.27 -10.80 -1.47
CA GLY A 11 -0.28 -11.69 -2.62
C GLY A 11 -1.08 -11.18 -3.82
N ASP A 12 -2.01 -10.26 -3.60
CA ASP A 12 -2.83 -9.63 -4.65
C ASP A 12 -3.03 -8.16 -4.28
N LEU A 13 -2.39 -7.26 -5.03
CA LEU A 13 -2.37 -5.85 -4.69
C LEU A 13 -3.73 -5.19 -4.88
N ASP A 14 -4.43 -5.47 -5.97
CA ASP A 14 -5.69 -4.81 -6.31
C ASP A 14 -6.78 -5.25 -5.34
N ARG A 15 -6.83 -6.54 -4.99
CA ARG A 15 -7.73 -7.05 -3.95
C ARG A 15 -7.44 -6.43 -2.59
N SER A 16 -6.17 -6.26 -2.23
CA SER A 16 -5.81 -5.59 -0.97
C SER A 16 -6.18 -4.12 -0.98
N ILE A 17 -5.93 -3.37 -2.07
CA ILE A 17 -6.36 -1.97 -2.19
C ILE A 17 -7.88 -1.86 -2.04
N ALA A 18 -8.66 -2.71 -2.71
CA ALA A 18 -10.12 -2.72 -2.60
C ALA A 18 -10.57 -2.97 -1.16
N PHE A 19 -9.96 -3.93 -0.44
CA PHE A 19 -10.27 -4.15 0.96
C PHE A 19 -10.02 -2.89 1.83
N TYR A 20 -8.85 -2.26 1.70
CA TYR A 20 -8.55 -1.07 2.50
C TYR A 20 -9.40 0.15 2.11
N THR A 21 -9.77 0.30 0.85
CA THR A 21 -10.51 1.46 0.35
C THR A 21 -12.02 1.29 0.49
N ASP A 22 -12.58 0.18 0.03
CA ASP A 22 -14.04 -0.03 -0.01
C ASP A 22 -14.60 -0.54 1.32
N VAL A 23 -13.85 -1.38 2.05
CA VAL A 23 -14.33 -1.96 3.31
C VAL A 23 -13.91 -1.12 4.51
N LEU A 24 -12.65 -0.67 4.54
CA LEU A 24 -12.12 0.11 5.65
C LEU A 24 -12.22 1.62 5.45
N GLY A 25 -12.58 2.11 4.25
CA GLY A 25 -12.78 3.54 4.00
C GLY A 25 -11.49 4.36 3.91
N MET A 26 -10.34 3.73 3.65
CA MET A 26 -9.09 4.44 3.37
C MET A 26 -9.09 4.99 1.94
N ARG A 27 -8.10 5.84 1.64
CA ARG A 27 -7.81 6.31 0.27
C ARG A 27 -6.50 5.73 -0.21
N LEU A 28 -6.44 5.37 -1.49
CA LEU A 28 -5.17 5.15 -2.19
C LEU A 28 -4.47 6.50 -2.36
N LEU A 29 -3.30 6.63 -1.75
CA LEU A 29 -2.52 7.88 -1.74
C LEU A 29 -1.48 7.88 -2.86
N ARG A 30 -0.84 6.74 -3.09
CA ARG A 30 0.22 6.58 -4.10
C ARG A 30 0.34 5.13 -4.52
N ARG A 31 0.62 4.89 -5.82
CA ARG A 31 0.95 3.58 -6.37
C ARG A 31 2.13 3.72 -7.32
N ASN A 32 3.17 2.93 -7.09
CA ASN A 32 4.39 2.96 -7.88
C ASN A 32 4.81 1.53 -8.27
N ASP A 33 5.05 1.31 -9.55
CA ASP A 33 5.62 0.08 -10.07
C ASP A 33 7.15 0.21 -10.15
N TYR A 34 7.86 -0.87 -9.82
CA TYR A 34 9.31 -0.98 -9.92
C TYR A 34 9.67 -2.18 -10.81
N PRO A 35 9.63 -2.02 -12.15
CA PRO A 35 9.76 -3.14 -13.08
C PRO A 35 11.09 -3.90 -12.97
N GLU A 36 12.20 -3.19 -12.74
CA GLU A 36 13.52 -3.80 -12.55
C GLU A 36 13.58 -4.65 -11.28
N GLY A 37 12.89 -4.21 -10.22
CA GLY A 37 12.78 -4.94 -8.95
C GLY A 37 11.66 -5.98 -8.93
N ARG A 38 10.80 -5.99 -9.95
CA ARG A 38 9.63 -6.87 -10.09
C ARG A 38 8.66 -6.81 -8.90
N PHE A 39 8.34 -5.61 -8.45
CA PHE A 39 7.32 -5.37 -7.42
C PHE A 39 6.55 -4.06 -7.64
N THR A 40 5.40 -3.97 -6.99
CA THR A 40 4.57 -2.75 -6.91
C THR A 40 4.34 -2.36 -5.46
N LEU A 41 4.37 -1.06 -5.18
CA LEU A 41 3.97 -0.48 -3.90
C LEU A 41 2.66 0.29 -4.03
N ALA A 42 1.82 0.21 -3.00
CA ALA A 42 0.66 1.07 -2.83
C ALA A 42 0.57 1.59 -1.39
N PHE A 43 0.31 2.88 -1.22
CA PHE A 43 0.16 3.51 0.08
C PHE A 43 -1.32 3.84 0.29
N VAL A 44 -1.91 3.32 1.37
CA VAL A 44 -3.31 3.56 1.74
C VAL A 44 -3.41 4.14 3.15
N GLY A 45 -4.33 5.07 3.35
CA GLY A 45 -4.55 5.68 4.66
C GLY A 45 -5.76 6.59 4.74
N TYR A 46 -6.08 7.05 5.94
CA TYR A 46 -7.20 7.97 6.19
C TYR A 46 -6.83 9.44 5.90
N ASP A 47 -5.55 9.80 6.00
CA ASP A 47 -5.01 11.13 5.74
C ASP A 47 -3.75 11.06 4.87
N SER A 48 -3.18 12.21 4.50
CA SER A 48 -1.93 12.27 3.74
C SER A 48 -0.72 11.73 4.52
N GLU A 49 0.31 11.27 3.79
CA GLU A 49 1.52 10.65 4.36
C GLU A 49 2.29 11.58 5.34
N ASP A 50 2.15 12.91 5.20
CA ASP A 50 2.75 13.91 6.09
C ASP A 50 1.97 14.12 7.40
N ARG A 51 0.66 13.84 7.40
CA ARG A 51 -0.25 14.08 8.55
C ARG A 51 -0.59 12.83 9.36
N ALA A 52 -0.59 11.65 8.75
CA ALA A 52 -0.93 10.39 9.43
C ALA A 52 0.06 9.26 9.13
N SER A 53 0.03 8.22 9.96
CA SER A 53 0.68 6.95 9.64
C SER A 53 -0.16 6.19 8.64
N VAL A 54 0.47 5.63 7.60
CA VAL A 54 -0.23 4.94 6.51
C VAL A 54 0.18 3.46 6.41
N ILE A 55 -0.52 2.69 5.59
CA ILE A 55 -0.13 1.31 5.28
C ILE A 55 0.52 1.29 3.90
N GLU A 56 1.72 0.72 3.84
CA GLU A 56 2.39 0.37 2.60
C GLU A 56 2.07 -1.09 2.26
N LEU A 57 1.50 -1.31 1.08
CA LEU A 57 1.25 -2.62 0.51
C LEU A 57 2.33 -2.91 -0.53
N THR A 58 3.13 -3.95 -0.30
CA THR A 58 4.14 -4.40 -1.25
C THR A 58 3.71 -5.70 -1.90
N HIS A 59 3.57 -5.71 -3.22
CA HIS A 59 3.30 -6.92 -3.99
C HIS A 59 4.50 -7.24 -4.89
N ASN A 60 5.15 -8.38 -4.65
CA ASN A 60 6.17 -8.90 -5.56
C ASN A 60 5.48 -9.70 -6.66
N TRP A 61 5.88 -9.52 -7.91
CA TRP A 61 5.19 -10.13 -9.06
C TRP A 61 5.46 -11.64 -9.21
N ASP A 62 6.59 -12.11 -8.67
CA ASP A 62 7.03 -13.50 -8.82
C ASP A 62 6.73 -14.39 -7.60
N THR A 63 5.99 -13.87 -6.62
CA THR A 63 5.57 -14.68 -5.47
C THR A 63 4.18 -15.25 -5.74
N ALA A 64 4.15 -16.54 -6.07
CA ALA A 64 2.95 -17.39 -6.03
C ALA A 64 2.78 -18.01 -4.64
#